data_AF-A0A373CF41-F1
#
_entry.id   AF-A0A373CF41-F1
#
_cell.length_a   1.000
_cell.length_b   1.000
_cell.length_c   1.000
_cell.angle_alpha   90.00
_cell.angle_beta   90.00
_cell.angle_gamma   90.00
#
_symmetry.space_group_name_H-M   'P 1'
#
loop_
_entity.id
_entity.type
_entity.pdbx_description
1 polymer ?
#
loop_
_entity_poly.entity_id
_entity_poly.type
_entity_poly.pdbx_seq_one_letter_code
_entity_poly.pdbx_strand_id
1 'polypeptide(L)'
;MREKSKLAGKTVKIKDGTGIKASQFVVEDWFENVIGCSWLNANGNPAALQYAVRIAKFGENNNVPPFDNDVLYGKIGMLGFLLNVREITEE
;
A
#
# COMPACT_ATOMS: atom_id res chain seq x y z
N MET A 1 9.22 -14.85 2.26
CA MET A 1 8.35 -14.09 3.18
C MET A 1 9.22 -13.29 4.11
N ARG A 2 8.91 -12.01 4.28
CA ARG A 2 9.67 -11.04 5.07
C ARG A 2 9.20 -11.07 6.51
N GLU A 3 10.03 -10.57 7.41
CA GLU A 3 9.61 -10.26 8.77
C GLU A 3 8.36 -9.35 8.74
N LYS A 4 7.42 -9.62 9.66
CA LYS A 4 6.17 -8.86 9.79
C LYS A 4 6.45 -7.36 9.87
N SER A 5 5.66 -6.57 9.16
CA SER A 5 5.76 -5.11 9.19
C SER A 5 5.61 -4.59 10.62
N LYS A 6 6.44 -3.62 11.01
CA LYS A 6 6.29 -2.91 12.28
C LYS A 6 4.96 -2.14 12.38
N LEU A 7 4.31 -1.94 11.24
CA LEU A 7 3.03 -1.27 11.12
C LEU A 7 1.84 -2.24 11.08
N ALA A 8 2.09 -3.55 11.00
CA ALA A 8 1.04 -4.56 10.95
C ALA A 8 0.10 -4.44 12.17
N GLY A 9 -1.20 -4.34 11.91
CA GLY A 9 -2.26 -4.12 12.91
C GLY A 9 -2.41 -2.67 13.38
N LYS A 10 -1.60 -1.73 12.90
CA LYS A 10 -1.72 -0.30 13.23
C LYS A 10 -2.60 0.43 12.24
N THR A 11 -3.25 1.50 12.72
CA THR A 11 -3.88 2.50 11.86
C THR A 11 -2.86 3.60 11.59
N VAL A 12 -2.62 3.89 10.32
CA VAL A 12 -1.69 4.95 9.87
C VAL A 12 -2.45 6.01 9.08
N LYS A 13 -1.87 7.20 8.99
CA LYS A 13 -2.41 8.28 8.16
C LYS A 13 -1.90 8.15 6.74
N ILE A 14 -2.79 8.40 5.79
CA ILE A 14 -2.44 8.46 4.37
C ILE A 14 -1.96 9.88 4.08
N LYS A 15 -0.81 10.02 3.41
CA LYS A 15 -0.34 11.32 2.96
C LYS A 15 -1.23 11.88 1.86
N ASP A 16 -1.23 13.21 1.75
CA ASP A 16 -1.83 13.89 0.63
C ASP A 16 -1.12 13.54 -0.69
N GLY A 17 -1.82 13.79 -1.80
CA GLY A 17 -1.26 13.57 -3.14
C GLY A 17 -1.14 12.10 -3.55
N THR A 18 -1.60 11.14 -2.74
CA THR A 18 -1.62 9.70 -3.06
C THR A 18 -2.74 9.31 -4.04
N GLY A 19 -3.70 10.20 -4.29
CA GLY A 19 -4.90 9.92 -5.08
C GLY A 19 -5.99 9.16 -4.29
N ILE A 20 -5.76 8.85 -3.01
CA ILE A 20 -6.73 8.24 -2.12
C ILE A 20 -7.45 9.34 -1.33
N LYS A 21 -8.79 9.32 -1.29
CA LYS A 21 -9.61 10.33 -0.59
C LYS A 21 -9.91 9.98 0.89
N ALA A 22 -9.10 9.14 1.50
CA ALA A 22 -9.29 8.68 2.86
C ALA A 22 -8.14 9.16 3.76
N SER A 23 -8.43 9.35 5.04
CA SER A 23 -7.44 9.80 6.02
C SER A 23 -6.73 8.65 6.73
N GLN A 24 -7.37 7.48 6.83
CA GLN A 24 -6.90 6.35 7.63
C GLN A 24 -6.75 5.08 6.80
N PHE A 25 -5.70 4.34 7.11
CA PHE A 25 -5.40 3.03 6.54
C PHE A 25 -5.04 2.07 7.67
N VAL A 26 -5.79 0.97 7.78
CA VAL A 26 -5.50 -0.10 8.74
C VAL A 26 -4.58 -1.10 8.08
N VAL A 27 -3.32 -1.11 8.50
CA VAL A 27 -2.29 -1.98 7.92
C VAL A 27 -2.51 -3.41 8.39
N GLU A 28 -2.53 -4.34 7.45
CA GLU A 28 -2.56 -5.78 7.75
C GLU A 28 -1.14 -6.32 7.88
N ASP A 29 -0.36 -6.25 6.81
CA ASP A 29 1.07 -6.55 6.77
C ASP A 29 1.68 -6.07 5.44
N TRP A 30 2.92 -6.43 5.15
CA TRP A 30 3.47 -6.38 3.79
C TRP A 30 2.58 -7.14 2.80
N PHE A 31 2.34 -6.55 1.63
CA PHE A 31 1.51 -7.18 0.60
C PHE A 31 2.01 -8.59 0.23
N GLU A 32 3.33 -8.77 0.13
CA GLU A 32 3.93 -10.07 -0.16
C GLU A 32 3.72 -11.12 0.94
N ASN A 33 3.53 -10.70 2.19
CA ASN A 33 3.23 -11.62 3.29
C ASN A 33 1.75 -12.02 3.27
N VAL A 34 0.85 -11.09 2.91
CA VAL A 34 -0.59 -11.36 2.84
C VAL A 34 -0.95 -12.22 1.62
N ILE A 35 -0.40 -11.88 0.45
CA ILE A 35 -0.75 -12.53 -0.82
C ILE A 35 0.24 -13.66 -1.19
N GLY A 36 1.44 -13.64 -0.63
CA GLY A 36 2.48 -14.63 -0.93
C GLY A 36 3.34 -14.29 -2.16
N CYS A 37 3.13 -13.13 -2.80
CA CYS A 37 3.92 -12.66 -3.93
C CYS A 37 4.04 -11.14 -3.99
N SER A 38 5.02 -10.63 -4.74
CA SER A 38 5.12 -9.20 -5.04
C SER A 38 3.88 -8.70 -5.78
N TRP A 39 3.49 -7.44 -5.54
CA TRP A 39 2.38 -6.79 -6.25
C TRP A 39 2.59 -6.74 -7.77
N LEU A 40 3.85 -6.76 -8.23
CA LEU A 40 4.20 -6.86 -9.65
C LEU A 40 3.77 -8.19 -10.28
N ASN A 41 3.69 -9.25 -9.46
CA ASN A 41 3.34 -10.60 -9.89
C ASN A 41 1.92 -11.02 -9.45
N ALA A 42 1.16 -10.10 -8.83
CA ALA A 42 -0.17 -10.37 -8.30
C ALA A 42 -1.27 -10.27 -9.38
N ASN A 43 -1.14 -11.11 -10.42
CA ASN A 43 -2.08 -11.15 -11.54
C ASN A 43 -3.50 -11.46 -11.08
N GLY A 44 -4.46 -10.64 -11.51
CA GLY A 44 -5.87 -10.78 -11.12
C GLY A 44 -6.22 -10.21 -9.74
N ASN A 45 -5.25 -9.67 -8.98
CA ASN A 45 -5.55 -9.00 -7.72
C ASN A 45 -6.03 -7.56 -7.99
N PRO A 46 -7.30 -7.21 -7.66
CA PRO A 46 -7.86 -5.90 -7.97
C PRO A 46 -7.16 -4.77 -7.22
N ALA A 47 -6.68 -5.03 -6.00
CA ALA A 47 -5.97 -4.02 -5.21
C ALA A 47 -4.58 -3.74 -5.79
N ALA A 48 -3.89 -4.77 -6.32
CA ALA A 48 -2.62 -4.59 -7.02
C ALA A 48 -2.78 -3.81 -8.34
N LEU A 49 -3.84 -4.08 -9.11
CA LEU A 49 -4.14 -3.32 -10.32
C LEU A 49 -4.46 -1.85 -10.00
N GLN A 50 -5.30 -1.61 -9.00
CA GLN A 50 -5.63 -0.26 -8.55
C GLN A 50 -4.36 0.48 -8.10
N TYR A 51 -3.49 -0.20 -7.37
CA TYR A 51 -2.20 0.35 -6.93
C TYR A 51 -1.31 0.72 -8.11
N ALA A 52 -1.13 -0.18 -9.08
CA ALA A 52 -0.31 0.06 -10.26
C ALA A 52 -0.75 1.31 -11.04
N VAL A 53 -2.06 1.46 -11.27
CA VAL A 53 -2.62 2.66 -11.94
C VAL A 53 -2.43 3.91 -11.09
N ARG A 54 -2.59 3.81 -9.77
CA ARG A 54 -2.49 4.93 -8.84
C ARG A 54 -1.05 5.44 -8.74
N ILE A 55 -0.07 4.57 -8.54
CA ILE A 55 1.34 4.98 -8.42
C ILE A 55 1.86 5.54 -9.74
N ALA A 56 1.39 5.04 -10.89
CA ALA A 56 1.76 5.60 -12.19
C ALA A 56 1.32 7.06 -12.36
N LYS A 57 0.25 7.48 -11.67
CA LYS A 57 -0.29 8.85 -11.75
C LYS A 57 0.13 9.75 -10.58
N PHE A 58 0.32 9.17 -9.40
CA PHE A 58 0.47 9.92 -8.14
C PHE A 58 1.73 9.55 -7.35
N GLY A 59 2.47 8.52 -7.76
CA GLY A 59 3.64 8.02 -7.02
C GLY A 59 4.75 9.06 -6.88
N GLU A 60 4.95 9.90 -7.91
CA GLU A 60 5.94 10.99 -7.87
C GLU A 60 5.69 11.99 -6.73
N ASN A 61 4.43 12.23 -6.35
CA ASN A 61 4.09 13.19 -5.29
C ASN A 61 4.69 12.81 -3.93
N ASN A 62 4.93 11.52 -3.70
CA ASN A 62 5.52 11.00 -2.46
C ASN A 62 6.85 10.26 -2.71
N ASN A 63 7.49 10.50 -3.86
CA ASN A 63 8.74 9.85 -4.27
C ASN A 63 8.67 8.31 -4.19
N VAL A 64 7.54 7.72 -4.59
CA VAL A 64 7.36 6.26 -4.62
C VAL A 64 8.12 5.70 -5.82
N PRO A 65 9.10 4.80 -5.62
CA PRO A 65 9.80 4.20 -6.74
C PRO A 65 8.86 3.25 -7.53
N PRO A 66 8.90 3.25 -8.88
CA PRO A 66 7.93 2.52 -9.70
C PRO A 66 7.87 1.00 -9.50
N PHE A 67 8.96 0.40 -9.00
CA PHE A 67 9.12 -1.06 -8.84
C PHE A 67 9.45 -1.47 -7.41
N ASP A 68 9.19 -0.59 -6.46
CA ASP A 68 9.45 -0.85 -5.05
C ASP A 68 8.50 -1.91 -4.48
N ASN A 69 9.01 -2.81 -3.65
CA ASN A 69 8.23 -3.83 -2.95
C ASN A 69 7.92 -3.47 -1.49
N ASP A 70 8.35 -2.30 -1.00
CA ASP A 70 7.94 -1.77 0.31
C ASP A 70 6.47 -1.29 0.28
N VAL A 71 5.58 -2.24 0.01
CA VAL A 71 4.14 -2.04 -0.19
C VAL A 71 3.39 -2.79 0.89
N LEU A 72 2.55 -2.05 1.61
CA LEU A 72 1.70 -2.56 2.66
C LEU A 72 0.33 -2.88 2.09
N TYR A 73 -0.23 -4.02 2.48
CA TYR A 73 -1.63 -4.32 2.30
C TYR A 73 -2.40 -3.91 3.55
N GLY A 74 -3.59 -3.39 3.35
CA GLY A 74 -4.44 -2.96 4.44
C GLY A 74 -5.81 -2.53 3.95
N LYS A 75 -6.59 -1.98 4.86
CA LYS A 75 -8.00 -1.66 4.62
C LYS A 75 -8.29 -0.19 4.85
N ILE A 76 -9.13 0.35 3.98
CA ILE A 76 -9.79 1.64 4.14
C ILE A 76 -11.28 1.34 4.23
N GLY A 77 -11.84 1.43 5.43
CA GLY A 77 -13.16 0.86 5.70
C GLY A 77 -13.16 -0.65 5.46
N MET A 78 -14.03 -1.13 4.56
CA MET A 78 -14.14 -2.55 4.22
C MET A 78 -13.33 -2.96 2.97
N LEU A 79 -12.73 -2.01 2.26
CA LEU A 79 -12.06 -2.24 0.99
C LEU A 79 -10.55 -2.40 1.21
N GLY A 80 -9.96 -3.36 0.49
CA GLY A 80 -8.52 -3.62 0.51
C GLY A 80 -7.75 -2.70 -0.43
N PHE A 81 -6.67 -2.11 0.06
CA PHE A 81 -5.82 -1.19 -0.68
C PHE A 81 -4.34 -1.51 -0.45
N LEU A 82 -3.50 -1.06 -1.39
CA LEU A 82 -2.06 -1.07 -1.25
C LEU A 82 -1.54 0.36 -1.14
N LEU A 83 -0.60 0.56 -0.23
CA LEU A 83 0.13 1.82 -0.04
C LEU A 83 1.61 1.52 0.10
N ASN A 84 2.46 2.33 -0.54
CA ASN A 84 3.88 2.29 -0.26
C ASN A 84 4.15 2.91 1.12
N VAL A 85 5.19 2.45 1.82
CA VAL A 85 5.60 3.04 3.12
C VAL A 85 5.87 4.55 3.06
N ARG A 86 6.24 5.08 1.89
CA ARG A 86 6.47 6.52 1.67
C ARG A 86 5.18 7.32 1.63
N GLU A 87 4.04 6.68 1.43
CA GLU A 87 2.72 7.30 1.27
C GLU A 87 1.93 7.36 2.59
N ILE A 88 2.55 6.93 3.68
CA ILE A 88 1.93 6.90 5.00
C ILE A 88 2.76 7.69 6.01
N THR A 89 2.09 8.15 7.05
CA THR A 89 2.73 8.73 8.25
C THR A 89 2.30 7.89 9.44
N GLU A 90 3.25 7.60 10.32
CA GLU A 90 2.91 7.21 11.69
C GLU A 90 2.28 8.43 12.38
N GLU A 91 1.32 8.18 13.26
CA GLU A 91 0.74 9.21 14.14
C GLU A 91 1.58 9.33 15.41
#